data_AF-A0A3S1Y8J9-F1
#
_entry.id   AF-A0A3S1Y8J9-F1
#
_cell.length_a   1.000
_cell.length_b   1.000
_cell.length_c   1.000
_cell.angle_alpha   90.00
_cell.angle_beta   90.00
_cell.angle_gamma   90.00
#
_symmetry.space_group_name_H-M   'P 1'
#
loop_
_entity.id
_entity.type
_entity.pdbx_description
1 polymer ?
#
loop_
_entity_poly.entity_id
_entity_poly.type
_entity_poly.pdbx_seq_one_letter_code
_entity_poly.pdbx_strand_id
1 'polypeptide(L)'
;GLAIDYQVIVEIRSFEVRVDGGEHAEVDLFVRILNDRNGEVRASKSFTAAAPVSGSGNPAYVSALDKAFGDAAGQIVRWTDSVI
;
A
#
# COMPACT_ATOMS: atom_id res chain seq x y z
N GLY A 1 7.12 2.89 27.97
CA GLY A 1 6.94 2.54 26.56
C GLY A 1 5.46 2.51 26.27
N LEU A 2 5.02 2.95 25.09
CA LEU A 2 3.64 2.77 24.66
C LEU A 2 3.40 1.27 24.50
N ALA A 3 2.35 0.74 25.12
CA ALA A 3 1.93 -0.64 24.89
C ALA A 3 1.26 -0.67 23.51
N ILE A 4 1.94 -1.23 22.52
CA ILE A 4 1.38 -1.49 21.19
C ILE A 4 0.89 -2.94 21.21
N ASP A 5 -0.38 -3.18 20.91
CA ASP A 5 -0.91 -4.55 20.84
C ASP A 5 -0.63 -5.20 19.48
N TYR A 6 -0.66 -4.40 18.41
CA TYR A 6 -0.49 -4.86 17.04
C TYR A 6 0.41 -3.96 16.19
N GLN A 7 1.21 -4.57 15.33
CA GLN A 7 2.06 -3.89 14.34
C GLN A 7 1.55 -4.17 12.93
N VAL A 8 1.50 -3.14 12.08
CA VAL A 8 1.25 -3.28 10.64
C VAL A 8 2.59 -3.28 9.91
N ILE A 9 2.94 -4.40 9.29
CA ILE A 9 4.14 -4.55 8.47
C ILE A 9 3.77 -4.53 6.99
N VAL A 10 4.40 -3.65 6.23
CA VAL A 10 4.18 -3.50 4.79
C VAL A 10 5.44 -3.91 4.03
N GLU A 11 5.27 -4.79 3.05
CA GLU A 11 6.28 -5.18 2.08
C GLU A 11 5.87 -4.64 0.70
N ILE A 12 6.77 -3.91 0.06
CA ILE A 12 6.54 -3.36 -1.28
C ILE A 12 6.91 -4.42 -2.32
N ARG A 13 5.95 -4.84 -3.12
CA ARG A 13 6.15 -5.77 -4.24
C ARG A 13 6.31 -5.04 -5.57
N SER A 14 5.50 -4.00 -5.80
CA SER A 14 5.69 -3.06 -6.90
C SER A 14 5.41 -1.63 -6.45
N PHE A 15 6.16 -0.69 -7.00
CA PHE A 15 5.98 0.74 -6.83
C PHE A 15 6.58 1.44 -8.05
N GLU A 16 5.84 1.42 -9.15
CA GLU A 16 6.40 1.75 -10.47
C GLU A 16 5.39 2.42 -11.40
N VAL A 17 5.90 3.04 -12.47
CA VAL A 17 5.08 3.52 -13.58
C VAL A 17 5.22 2.52 -14.73
N ARG A 18 4.08 1.97 -15.15
CA ARG A 18 3.91 1.12 -16.32
C ARG A 18 3.59 1.99 -17.54
N VAL A 19 4.26 1.71 -18.65
CA VAL A 19 4.05 2.42 -19.94
C VAL A 19 3.32 1.55 -20.96
N ASP A 20 3.15 0.26 -20.66
CA ASP A 20 2.39 -0.70 -21.44
C ASP A 20 0.89 -0.59 -21.16
N GLY A 21 0.07 -0.69 -22.21
CA GLY A 21 -1.39 -0.60 -22.08
C GLY A 21 -1.95 0.80 -21.74
N GLY A 22 -1.09 1.82 -21.72
CA GLY A 22 -1.39 3.19 -21.28
C GLY A 22 -0.60 3.55 -20.02
N GLU A 23 -0.16 4.79 -19.91
CA GLU A 23 0.75 5.19 -18.82
C GLU A 23 0.02 5.28 -17.47
N HIS A 24 0.43 4.45 -16.51
CA HIS A 24 -0.18 4.39 -15.19
C HIS A 24 0.84 4.03 -14.10
N ALA A 25 0.61 4.52 -12.89
CA ALA A 25 1.30 4.06 -11.70
C ALA A 25 0.64 2.80 -11.15
N GLU A 26 1.44 1.84 -10.70
CA GLU A 26 1.05 0.60 -10.06
C GLU A 26 1.74 0.49 -8.70
N VAL A 27 0.95 0.15 -7.66
CA VAL A 27 1.44 -0.10 -6.31
C VAL A 27 0.87 -1.43 -5.84
N ASP A 28 1.73 -2.40 -5.54
CA ASP A 28 1.40 -3.68 -4.90
C ASP A 28 2.11 -3.79 -3.55
N LEU A 29 1.32 -3.93 -2.49
CA LEU A 29 1.78 -4.00 -1.11
C LEU A 29 1.27 -5.30 -0.48
N PHE A 30 2.19 -6.11 0.06
CA PHE A 30 1.84 -7.22 0.92
C PHE A 30 1.89 -6.79 2.38
N VAL A 31 0.77 -6.89 3.09
CA VAL A 31 0.62 -6.37 4.45
C VAL A 31 0.35 -7.49 5.42
N ARG A 32 0.98 -7.42 6.61
CA ARG A 32 0.80 -8.33 7.74
C ARG A 32 0.46 -7.55 9.00
N ILE A 33 -0.47 -8.05 9.79
CA ILE A 33 -0.74 -7.56 11.14
C ILE A 33 -0.12 -8.56 12.12
N LEU A 34 0.86 -8.12 12.90
CA LEU A 34 1.53 -8.93 13.92
C LEU A 34 1.01 -8.58 15.30
N ASN A 35 0.83 -9.58 16.16
CA ASN A 35 0.70 -9.36 17.60
C ASN A 35 2.09 -9.01 18.17
N ASP A 36 2.24 -7.82 18.74
CA ASP A 36 3.53 -7.30 19.22
C ASP A 36 4.13 -8.14 20.36
N ARG A 37 3.28 -8.82 21.13
CA ARG A 37 3.70 -9.57 22.33
C ARG A 37 4.37 -10.90 21.99
N ASN A 38 3.95 -11.55 20.91
CA ASN A 38 4.41 -12.90 20.56
C ASN A 38 4.92 -13.04 19.11
N GLY A 39 4.81 -12.00 18.29
CA GLY A 39 5.24 -12.00 16.88
C GLY A 39 4.35 -12.81 15.93
N GLU A 40 3.19 -13.30 16.40
CA GLU A 40 2.29 -14.10 15.58
C GLU A 40 1.59 -13.25 14.50
N VAL A 41 1.49 -13.80 13.29
CA VAL A 41 0.75 -13.16 12.20
C VAL A 41 -0.75 -13.35 12.45
N ARG A 42 -1.43 -12.27 12.84
CA ARG A 42 -2.88 -12.26 13.06
C ARG A 42 -3.65 -12.31 11.76
N ALA A 43 -3.20 -11.57 10.75
CA ALA A 43 -3.76 -11.56 9.41
C ALA A 43 -2.72 -11.09 8.38
N SER A 44 -2.93 -11.46 7.12
CA SER A 44 -2.14 -10.94 6.00
C SER A 44 -3.01 -10.75 4.76
N LYS A 45 -2.67 -9.77 3.92
CA LYS A 45 -3.40 -9.46 2.70
C LYS A 45 -2.54 -8.65 1.72
N SER A 46 -2.69 -8.90 0.43
CA SER A 46 -2.14 -8.03 -0.62
C SER A 46 -3.12 -6.91 -0.98
N PHE A 47 -2.59 -5.73 -1.25
CA PHE A 47 -3.30 -4.56 -1.72
C PHE A 47 -2.66 -4.07 -3.00
N THR A 48 -3.46 -4.00 -4.06
CA THR A 48 -3.02 -3.48 -5.35
C THR A 48 -3.86 -2.27 -5.70
N ALA A 49 -3.22 -1.18 -6.11
CA ALA A 49 -3.87 0.02 -6.58
C ALA A 49 -3.13 0.57 -7.81
N ALA A 50 -3.89 1.21 -8.69
CA ALA A 50 -3.33 1.83 -9.88
C ALA A 50 -3.97 3.20 -10.11
N ALA A 51 -3.21 4.11 -10.72
CA ALA A 51 -3.68 5.43 -11.09
C ALA A 51 -3.12 5.83 -12.46
N PRO A 52 -3.94 6.39 -13.37
CA PRO A 52 -3.44 6.86 -14.66
C PRO A 52 -2.46 8.01 -14.45
N VAL A 53 -1.41 8.07 -15.27
CA VAL A 53 -0.57 9.26 -15.37
C VAL A 53 -1.33 10.32 -16.15
N SER A 54 -1.44 11.52 -15.58
CA SER A 54 -2.09 12.67 -16.20
C SER A 54 -1.16 13.88 -16.14
N GLY A 55 -0.93 14.51 -17.28
CA GLY A 55 0.06 15.58 -17.42
C GLY A 55 1.34 15.09 -18.09
N SER A 56 2.45 15.79 -17.88
CA SER A 56 3.71 15.48 -18.55
C SER A 56 4.91 15.64 -17.63
N GLY A 57 5.95 14.84 -17.90
CA GLY A 57 7.22 14.88 -17.17
C GLY A 57 7.13 14.27 -15.78
N ASN A 58 8.26 14.30 -15.07
CA ASN A 58 8.40 13.65 -13.77
C ASN A 58 7.33 14.01 -12.72
N PRO A 59 6.81 15.27 -12.64
CA PRO A 59 5.74 15.59 -11.69
C PRO A 59 4.47 14.76 -11.90
N ALA A 60 4.13 14.40 -13.15
CA ALA A 60 2.96 13.59 -13.46
C ALA A 60 3.13 12.15 -12.93
N TYR A 61 4.33 11.59 -13.07
CA TYR A 61 4.67 10.25 -12.56
C TYR A 61 4.59 10.19 -11.03
N VAL A 62 5.18 11.18 -10.35
CA VAL A 62 5.12 11.28 -8.89
C VAL A 62 3.68 11.41 -8.42
N SER A 63 2.88 12.28 -9.07
CA SER A 63 1.48 12.46 -8.71
C SER A 63 0.64 11.18 -8.89
N ALA A 64 0.91 10.39 -9.94
CA ALA A 64 0.22 9.12 -10.16
C ALA A 64 0.60 8.08 -9.08
N LEU A 65 1.88 7.98 -8.73
CA LEU A 65 2.35 7.09 -7.65
C LEU A 65 1.73 7.48 -6.31
N ASP A 66 1.68 8.77 -6.00
CA ASP A 66 1.06 9.29 -4.77
C ASP A 66 -0.43 8.94 -4.72
N LYS A 67 -1.12 9.04 -5.85
CA LYS A 67 -2.54 8.68 -5.96
C LYS A 67 -2.77 7.16 -5.79
N ALA A 68 -1.97 6.33 -6.44
CA ALA A 68 -2.06 4.88 -6.31
C ALA A 68 -1.75 4.43 -4.87
N PHE A 69 -0.69 4.96 -4.26
CA PHE A 69 -0.35 4.69 -2.87
C PHE A 69 -1.44 5.17 -1.91
N GLY A 70 -2.00 6.37 -2.13
CA GLY A 70 -3.07 6.91 -1.28
C GLY A 70 -4.32 6.02 -1.26
N ASP A 71 -4.69 5.41 -2.38
CA ASP A 71 -5.78 4.43 -2.43
C ASP A 71 -5.41 3.15 -1.65
N ALA A 72 -4.25 2.56 -1.93
CA ALA A 72 -3.78 1.37 -1.22
C ALA A 72 -3.70 1.61 0.30
N ALA A 73 -3.14 2.74 0.75
CA ALA A 73 -3.07 3.13 2.15
C ALA A 73 -4.47 3.27 2.78
N GLY A 74 -5.41 3.89 2.08
CA GLY A 74 -6.80 3.99 2.54
C GLY A 74 -7.48 2.62 2.69
N GLN A 75 -7.20 1.68 1.78
CA GLN A 75 -7.69 0.30 1.87
C GLN A 75 -7.04 -0.46 3.04
N ILE A 76 -5.74 -0.27 3.27
CA ILE A 76 -5.01 -0.89 4.39
C ILE A 76 -5.57 -0.42 5.73
N VAL A 77 -5.84 0.88 5.90
CA VAL A 77 -6.44 1.42 7.13
C VAL A 77 -7.80 0.79 7.40
N ARG A 78 -8.70 0.79 6.40
CA ARG A 78 -10.05 0.20 6.53
C ARG A 78 -9.99 -1.30 6.82
N TRP A 79 -9.07 -2.02 6.19
CA TRP A 79 -8.88 -3.44 6.46
C TRP A 79 -8.33 -3.69 7.86
N THR A 80 -7.36 -2.89 8.29
CA THR A 80 -6.77 -3.01 9.63
C THR A 80 -7.86 -2.85 10.71
N ASP A 81 -8.69 -1.81 10.59
CA ASP A 81 -9.86 -1.56 11.47
C ASP A 81 -10.89 -2.72 11.48
N SER A 82 -10.95 -3.52 10.41
CA SER A 82 -11.84 -4.71 10.36
C SER A 82 -11.24 -5.96 11.02
N VAL A 83 -9.94 -5.95 11.33
CA VAL A 83 -9.19 -7.13 11.82
C VAL A 83 -8.86 -7.03 13.32
N ILE A 84 -8.60 -5.82 13.82
CA ILE A 84 -8.24 -5.55 15.22
C ILE A 84 -9.33 -4.75 15.93
#